data_AF-A0A0K8V5E6-F1
#
_entry.id   AF-A0A0K8V5E6-F1
#
_cell.length_a   1.000
_cell.length_b   1.000
_cell.length_c   1.000
_cell.angle_alpha   90.00
_cell.angle_beta   90.00
_cell.angle_gamma   90.00
#
_symmetry.space_group_name_H-M   'P 1'
#
loop_
_entity.id
_entity.type
_entity.pdbx_description
1 polymer ?
#
loop_
_entity_poly.entity_id
_entity_poly.type
_entity_poly.pdbx_seq_one_letter_code
_entity_poly.pdbx_strand_id
1 'polypeptide(L)'
;MSAWPAVRKQITASVRTTNRMNALLMESMLGKKRALQKLHSNAGEGEEVECAVEKPKREWEYFRNNFSMEAVYKLIETAIEERLTWDRFGRSYDSWRSLQMAETLAADIRDRVKRLQHKRHRIVCLLSIVEKQNQGLSFRMRHLLDEKMDNFTNLVYERPSYYMVVTLFLVYKD
;
A
#
# COMPACT_ATOMS: atom_id res chain seq x y z
N MET A 1 26.77 32.36 -22.39
CA MET A 1 25.34 32.71 -22.51
C MET A 1 24.77 32.78 -21.11
N SER A 2 24.36 33.98 -20.71
CA SER A 2 23.98 34.41 -19.36
C SER A 2 22.62 33.86 -18.91
N ALA A 3 22.52 33.51 -17.63
CA ALA A 3 21.32 33.06 -16.95
C ALA A 3 20.28 34.20 -16.75
N TRP A 4 19.00 33.84 -16.58
CA TRP A 4 18.17 34.09 -15.38
C TRP A 4 16.74 33.51 -15.55
N PRO A 5 16.07 33.03 -14.47
CA PRO A 5 14.74 32.42 -14.51
C PRO A 5 13.57 33.41 -14.29
N ALA A 6 12.38 32.98 -14.72
CA ALA A 6 11.16 33.78 -14.88
C ALA A 6 10.53 34.33 -13.59
N VAL A 7 10.17 35.61 -13.63
CA VAL A 7 9.44 36.36 -12.59
C VAL A 7 7.92 36.14 -12.73
N ARG A 8 7.27 35.61 -11.68
CA ARG A 8 5.80 35.59 -11.54
C ARG A 8 5.33 36.90 -10.89
N LYS A 9 4.41 37.61 -11.55
CA LYS A 9 3.79 38.85 -11.07
C LYS A 9 2.88 38.57 -9.87
N GLN A 10 3.17 39.16 -8.71
CA GLN A 10 2.19 39.32 -7.63
C GLN A 10 1.57 40.71 -7.72
N ILE A 11 0.25 40.76 -7.86
CA ILE A 11 -0.54 41.98 -7.85
C ILE A 11 -0.63 42.45 -6.39
N THR A 12 -0.06 43.61 -6.09
CA THR A 12 -0.20 44.29 -4.81
C THR A 12 -1.52 45.10 -4.80
N ALA A 13 -2.56 44.56 -4.16
CA ALA A 13 -3.72 45.35 -3.79
C ALA A 13 -3.46 46.05 -2.45
N SER A 14 -3.11 47.34 -2.50
CA SER A 14 -3.05 48.19 -1.30
C SER A 14 -4.45 48.66 -0.92
N VAL A 15 -5.09 48.03 0.06
CA VAL A 15 -6.31 48.57 0.67
C VAL A 15 -5.92 49.52 1.80
N ARG A 16 -6.10 50.81 1.52
CA ARG A 16 -5.84 51.93 2.43
C ARG A 16 -6.93 52.03 3.51
N THR A 17 -7.03 51.09 4.43
CA THR A 17 -7.82 51.26 5.66
C THR A 17 -7.44 50.19 6.68
N THR A 18 -6.61 50.55 7.67
CA THR A 18 -6.64 50.05 9.09
C THR A 18 -5.36 50.41 9.86
N ASN A 19 -4.99 51.70 9.94
CA ASN A 19 -3.91 52.12 10.85
C ASN A 19 -4.25 51.91 12.34
N ARG A 20 -5.54 51.84 12.73
CA ARG A 20 -5.94 51.54 14.11
C ARG A 20 -5.91 50.04 14.47
N MET A 21 -6.37 49.14 13.59
CA MET A 21 -6.33 47.70 13.90
C MET A 21 -4.90 47.14 13.88
N ASN A 22 -4.02 47.65 13.00
CA ASN A 22 -2.62 47.22 12.98
C ASN A 22 -1.85 47.69 14.23
N ALA A 23 -2.15 48.89 14.75
CA ALA A 23 -1.56 49.38 16.00
C ALA A 23 -2.02 48.55 17.21
N LEU A 24 -3.32 48.20 17.29
CA LEU A 24 -3.86 47.36 18.37
C LEU A 24 -3.33 45.92 18.32
N LEU A 25 -3.12 45.38 17.12
CA LEU A 25 -2.45 44.08 16.93
C LEU A 25 -0.98 44.13 17.37
N MET A 26 -0.27 45.23 17.09
CA MET A 26 1.12 45.40 17.52
C MET A 26 1.24 45.52 19.05
N GLU A 27 0.34 46.24 19.73
CA GLU A 27 0.33 46.33 21.21
C GLU A 27 0.00 44.98 21.87
N SER A 28 -0.97 44.23 21.33
CA SER A 28 -1.29 42.86 21.78
C SER A 28 -0.09 41.91 21.64
N MET A 29 0.66 42.03 20.55
CA MET A 29 1.83 41.19 20.27
C MET A 29 3.06 41.60 21.09
N LEU A 30 3.18 42.87 21.49
CA LEU A 30 4.19 43.33 22.46
C LEU A 30 3.91 42.82 23.88
N GLY A 31 2.64 42.77 24.29
CA GLY A 31 2.23 42.18 25.57
C GLY A 31 2.58 40.68 25.65
N LYS A 32 2.32 39.93 24.58
CA LYS A 32 2.71 38.52 24.47
C LYS A 32 4.22 38.31 24.47
N LYS A 33 4.99 39.15 23.75
CA LYS A 33 6.46 39.06 23.74
C LYS A 33 7.09 39.36 25.10
N ARG A 34 6.59 40.36 25.83
CA ARG A 34 7.05 40.68 27.18
C ARG A 34 6.70 39.58 28.19
N ALA A 35 5.51 38.98 28.07
CA ALA A 35 5.12 37.82 28.90
C ALA A 35 6.03 36.61 28.66
N LEU A 36 6.37 36.32 27.39
CA LEU A 36 7.32 35.27 27.02
C LEU A 36 8.74 35.53 27.51
N GLN A 37 9.23 36.77 27.43
CA GLN A 37 10.55 37.16 27.95
C GLN A 37 10.63 37.07 29.49
N LYS A 38 9.54 37.42 30.18
CA LYS A 38 9.48 37.35 31.66
C LYS A 38 9.38 35.91 32.18
N LEU A 39 8.88 34.99 31.35
CA LEU A 39 8.95 33.54 31.60
C LEU A 39 10.38 33.01 31.36
N HIS A 40 11.08 33.51 30.34
CA HIS A 40 12.47 33.14 30.05
C HIS A 40 13.48 33.63 31.10
N SER A 41 13.28 34.81 31.72
CA SER A 41 14.23 35.35 32.70
C SER A 41 14.11 34.77 34.10
N ASN A 42 13.03 34.02 34.40
CA ASN A 42 12.75 33.49 35.74
C ASN A 42 12.97 31.97 35.87
N ALA A 43 13.43 31.33 34.80
CA ALA A 43 13.81 29.91 34.78
C ALA A 43 15.32 29.80 34.55
N GLY A 44 16.08 29.98 35.63
CA GLY A 44 17.48 29.58 35.64
C GLY A 44 17.60 28.07 35.67
N GLU A 45 18.52 27.55 34.85
CA GLU A 45 19.09 26.20 34.83
C GLU A 45 18.11 25.03 34.56
N GLY A 46 17.99 24.68 33.28
CA GLY A 46 17.39 23.44 32.81
C GLY A 46 17.40 23.41 31.28
N GLU A 47 17.92 22.33 30.71
CA GLU A 47 18.12 22.10 29.27
C GLU A 47 16.98 22.65 28.39
N GLU A 48 17.35 23.38 27.34
CA GLU A 48 16.43 23.83 26.30
C GLU A 48 15.89 22.61 25.54
N VAL A 49 14.77 22.06 26.01
CA VAL A 49 13.96 21.14 25.21
C VAL A 49 13.27 22.00 24.16
N GLU A 50 13.86 22.05 22.95
CA GLU A 50 13.18 22.53 21.76
C GLU A 50 11.92 21.68 21.56
N CYS A 51 10.78 22.17 22.05
CA CYS A 51 9.47 21.68 21.65
C CYS A 51 9.29 22.05 20.18
N ALA A 52 9.87 21.23 19.29
CA ALA A 52 9.53 21.22 17.89
C ALA A 52 8.01 21.23 17.81
N VAL A 53 7.46 22.22 17.12
CA VAL A 53 6.03 22.23 16.77
C VAL A 53 5.83 21.04 15.83
N GLU A 54 5.57 19.88 16.42
CA GLU A 54 5.23 18.67 15.69
C GLU A 54 3.96 19.03 14.92
N LYS A 55 4.10 19.16 13.60
CA LYS A 55 2.95 19.16 12.70
C LYS A 55 2.07 18.01 13.16
N PRO A 56 0.75 18.20 13.37
CA PRO A 56 -0.10 17.12 13.84
C PRO A 56 0.16 15.93 12.94
N LYS A 57 0.70 14.84 13.51
CA LYS A 57 0.96 13.60 12.77
C LYS A 57 -0.40 13.25 12.18
N ARG A 58 -0.55 13.50 10.88
CA ARG A 58 -1.80 13.21 10.21
C ARG A 58 -1.88 11.70 10.23
N GLU A 59 -2.74 11.19 11.12
CA GLU A 59 -2.94 9.77 11.43
C GLU A 59 -3.48 8.95 10.26
N TRP A 60 -3.55 9.54 9.06
CA TRP A 60 -3.66 8.80 7.83
C TRP A 60 -2.32 8.26 7.36
N GLU A 61 -1.34 7.92 8.22
CA GLU A 61 -0.21 7.12 7.73
C GLU A 61 -0.77 5.92 6.97
N TYR A 62 -0.78 6.02 5.62
CA TYR A 62 -1.29 4.99 4.72
C TYR A 62 -0.60 3.73 5.20
N PHE A 63 -1.39 2.74 5.64
CA PHE A 63 -0.91 1.54 6.29
C PHE A 63 0.39 1.09 5.66
N ARG A 64 1.53 1.37 6.31
CA ARG A 64 2.86 0.96 5.83
C ARG A 64 3.11 -0.51 6.11
N ASN A 65 2.05 -1.32 6.13
CA ASN A 65 2.25 -2.75 6.03
C ASN A 65 2.33 -3.05 4.54
N ASN A 66 3.50 -2.76 3.97
CA ASN A 66 3.82 -3.07 2.59
C ASN A 66 3.78 -4.59 2.48
N PHE A 67 2.63 -5.11 2.05
CA PHE A 67 2.42 -6.54 1.89
C PHE A 67 3.50 -7.06 0.94
N SER A 68 4.35 -7.97 1.43
CA SER A 68 5.39 -8.56 0.59
C SER A 68 4.73 -9.52 -0.39
N MET A 69 4.49 -9.03 -1.61
CA MET A 69 4.00 -9.85 -2.71
C MET A 69 4.92 -11.02 -3.00
N GLU A 70 6.22 -10.84 -2.76
CA GLU A 70 7.23 -11.90 -2.89
C GLU A 70 7.00 -13.04 -1.90
N ALA A 71 6.67 -12.72 -0.65
CA ALA A 71 6.37 -13.75 0.36
C ALA A 71 5.13 -14.56 -0.03
N VAL A 72 4.12 -13.90 -0.60
CA VAL A 72 2.91 -14.58 -1.06
C VAL A 72 3.13 -15.38 -2.32
N TYR A 73 3.95 -14.89 -3.23
CA TYR A 73 4.38 -15.63 -4.42
C TYR A 73 5.06 -16.95 -4.00
N LYS A 74 6.04 -16.90 -3.09
CA LYS A 74 6.70 -18.10 -2.54
C LYS A 74 5.73 -19.02 -1.80
N LEU A 75 4.77 -18.45 -1.08
CA LEU A 75 3.73 -19.22 -0.39
C LEU A 75 2.81 -19.96 -1.37
N ILE A 76 2.49 -19.36 -2.52
CA ILE A 76 1.73 -20.01 -3.58
C ILE A 76 2.56 -21.15 -4.19
N GLU A 77 3.83 -20.91 -4.52
CA GLU A 77 4.72 -21.94 -5.07
C GLU A 77 4.83 -23.14 -4.13
N THR A 78 5.15 -22.92 -2.86
CA THR A 78 5.23 -23.98 -1.84
C THR A 78 3.90 -24.71 -1.67
N ALA A 79 2.75 -24.02 -1.68
CA ALA A 79 1.45 -24.68 -1.60
C ALA A 79 1.16 -25.60 -2.79
N ILE A 80 1.55 -25.18 -3.99
CA ILE A 80 1.43 -25.98 -5.22
C ILE A 80 2.34 -27.21 -5.15
N GLU A 81 3.61 -27.02 -4.80
CA GLU A 81 4.60 -28.10 -4.71
C GLU A 81 4.21 -29.14 -3.66
N GLU A 82 3.84 -28.70 -2.46
CA GLU A 82 3.35 -29.59 -1.42
C GLU A 82 2.13 -30.37 -1.90
N ARG A 83 1.14 -29.74 -2.53
CA ARG A 83 -0.04 -30.46 -3.03
C ARG A 83 0.30 -31.47 -4.13
N LEU A 84 1.24 -31.14 -5.01
CA LEU A 84 1.64 -32.01 -6.12
C LEU A 84 2.54 -33.17 -5.70
N THR A 85 3.36 -33.02 -4.65
CA THR A 85 4.23 -34.10 -4.17
C THR A 85 3.46 -35.31 -3.66
N TRP A 86 2.36 -35.08 -2.95
CA TRP A 86 1.50 -36.15 -2.41
C TRP A 86 0.52 -36.71 -3.44
N ASP A 87 0.33 -36.01 -4.57
CA ASP A 87 -0.69 -36.36 -5.55
C ASP A 87 -0.11 -37.07 -6.80
N ARG A 88 -0.74 -38.20 -7.18
CA ARG A 88 -0.56 -38.87 -8.48
C ARG A 88 -0.88 -37.97 -9.68
N PHE A 89 -1.59 -36.86 -9.49
CA PHE A 89 -1.86 -35.84 -10.52
C PHE A 89 -0.58 -35.23 -11.12
N GLY A 90 0.57 -35.34 -10.44
CA GLY A 90 1.84 -34.82 -10.95
C GLY A 90 2.36 -35.46 -12.25
N ARG A 91 1.73 -36.53 -12.76
CA ARG A 91 2.14 -37.27 -13.96
C ARG A 91 1.25 -37.04 -15.19
N SER A 92 -0.07 -37.04 -15.02
CA SER A 92 -1.05 -36.94 -16.11
C SER A 92 -2.24 -36.10 -15.72
N TYR A 93 -2.73 -35.29 -16.66
CA TYR A 93 -3.94 -34.50 -16.46
C TYR A 93 -5.19 -35.40 -16.47
N ASP A 94 -6.12 -35.12 -15.57
CA ASP A 94 -7.44 -35.75 -15.50
C ASP A 94 -8.48 -34.65 -15.26
N SER A 95 -9.45 -34.53 -16.17
CA SER A 95 -10.46 -33.48 -16.16
C SER A 95 -11.30 -33.45 -14.88
N TRP A 96 -11.81 -34.59 -14.42
CA TRP A 96 -12.66 -34.68 -13.23
C TRP A 96 -11.90 -34.28 -11.98
N ARG A 97 -10.68 -34.81 -11.84
CA ARG A 97 -9.83 -34.54 -10.70
C ARG A 97 -9.26 -33.13 -10.69
N SER A 98 -9.03 -32.55 -11.87
CA SER A 98 -8.50 -31.19 -11.99
C SER A 98 -9.43 -30.15 -11.37
N LEU A 99 -10.76 -30.34 -11.49
CA LEU A 99 -11.75 -29.45 -10.90
C LEU A 99 -11.67 -29.46 -9.37
N GLN A 100 -11.69 -30.65 -8.76
CA GLN A 100 -11.59 -30.81 -7.31
C GLN A 100 -10.25 -30.28 -6.77
N MET A 101 -9.16 -30.56 -7.50
CA MET A 101 -7.84 -30.05 -7.14
C MET A 101 -7.80 -28.52 -7.23
N ALA A 102 -8.42 -27.93 -8.24
CA ALA A 102 -8.44 -26.48 -8.39
C ALA A 102 -9.17 -25.79 -7.23
N GLU A 103 -10.34 -26.32 -6.84
CA GLU A 103 -11.13 -25.79 -5.72
C GLU A 103 -10.38 -25.93 -4.38
N THR A 104 -9.86 -27.13 -4.10
CA THR A 104 -9.16 -27.43 -2.85
C THR A 104 -7.88 -26.63 -2.71
N LEU A 105 -7.09 -26.50 -3.78
CA LEU A 105 -5.86 -25.73 -3.80
C LEU A 105 -6.11 -24.23 -3.70
N ALA A 106 -7.13 -23.70 -4.40
CA ALA A 106 -7.50 -22.30 -4.28
C ALA A 106 -7.95 -21.95 -2.85
N ALA A 107 -8.70 -22.85 -2.19
CA ALA A 107 -9.09 -22.70 -0.80
C ALA A 107 -7.88 -22.75 0.15
N ASP A 108 -6.97 -23.72 -0.04
CA ASP A 108 -5.75 -23.86 0.75
C ASP A 108 -4.89 -22.60 0.65
N ILE A 109 -4.55 -22.16 -0.56
CA ILE A 109 -3.79 -20.92 -0.83
C ILE A 109 -4.43 -19.72 -0.12
N ARG A 110 -5.75 -19.54 -0.28
CA ARG A 110 -6.48 -18.45 0.35
C ARG A 110 -6.35 -18.50 1.88
N ASP A 111 -6.45 -19.69 2.48
CA ASP A 111 -6.36 -19.85 3.92
C ASP A 111 -4.92 -19.71 4.44
N ARG A 112 -3.91 -20.08 3.65
CA ARG A 112 -2.49 -19.77 3.94
C ARG A 112 -2.24 -18.25 3.94
N VAL A 113 -2.77 -17.54 2.97
CA VAL A 113 -2.62 -16.07 2.89
C VAL A 113 -3.39 -15.37 4.01
N LYS A 114 -4.56 -15.87 4.40
CA LYS A 114 -5.27 -15.37 5.59
C LYS A 114 -4.45 -15.50 6.88
N ARG A 115 -3.64 -16.55 7.01
CA ARG A 115 -2.77 -16.77 8.19
C ARG A 115 -1.67 -15.71 8.34
N LEU A 116 -1.34 -14.97 7.29
CA LEU A 116 -0.44 -13.81 7.36
C LEU A 116 -1.08 -12.59 8.08
N GLN A 117 -2.30 -12.74 8.63
CA GLN A 117 -3.00 -11.81 9.54
C GLN A 117 -3.28 -10.42 8.96
N HIS A 118 -3.92 -10.36 7.79
CA HIS A 118 -4.43 -9.11 7.23
C HIS A 118 -5.90 -8.88 7.59
N LYS A 119 -6.17 -8.10 8.65
CA LYS A 119 -7.53 -7.89 9.17
C LYS A 119 -8.46 -7.09 8.24
N ARG A 120 -7.93 -6.30 7.31
CA ARG A 120 -8.70 -5.36 6.49
C ARG A 120 -8.75 -5.69 4.99
N HIS A 121 -8.24 -6.84 4.54
CA HIS A 121 -8.22 -7.16 3.11
C HIS A 121 -9.14 -8.34 2.81
N ARG A 122 -9.89 -8.22 1.72
CA ARG A 122 -10.60 -9.33 1.07
C ARG A 122 -9.63 -10.01 0.13
N ILE A 123 -9.53 -11.33 0.27
CA ILE A 123 -8.62 -12.15 -0.52
C ILE A 123 -9.45 -12.93 -1.55
N VAL A 124 -9.16 -12.72 -2.82
CA VAL A 124 -9.77 -13.47 -3.94
C VAL A 124 -8.68 -14.27 -4.63
N CYS A 125 -8.88 -15.58 -4.74
CA CYS A 125 -7.96 -16.48 -5.43
C CYS A 125 -8.67 -17.05 -6.65
N LEU A 126 -8.09 -16.85 -7.83
CA LEU A 126 -8.50 -17.46 -9.08
C LEU A 126 -7.44 -18.47 -9.48
N LEU A 127 -7.86 -19.70 -9.72
CA LEU A 127 -6.98 -20.77 -10.14
C LEU A 127 -7.58 -21.48 -11.34
N SER A 128 -6.78 -21.62 -12.39
CA SER A 128 -7.18 -22.26 -13.65
C SER A 128 -6.15 -23.31 -14.02
N ILE A 129 -6.61 -24.52 -14.29
CA ILE A 129 -5.77 -25.64 -14.72
C ILE A 129 -6.15 -25.96 -16.14
N VAL A 130 -5.15 -26.00 -17.03
CA VAL A 130 -5.36 -26.16 -18.46
C VAL A 130 -4.44 -27.26 -18.97
N GLU A 131 -5.02 -28.28 -19.59
CA GLU A 131 -4.27 -29.37 -20.21
C GLU A 131 -3.43 -28.90 -21.40
N LYS A 132 -2.25 -29.50 -21.62
CA LYS A 132 -1.47 -29.30 -22.84
C LYS A 132 -1.81 -30.34 -23.89
N GLN A 133 -2.31 -29.85 -25.00
CA GLN A 133 -2.72 -30.59 -26.19
C GLN A 133 -2.16 -29.91 -27.45
N ASN A 134 -0.94 -29.34 -27.36
CA ASN A 134 -0.27 -28.57 -28.43
C ASN A 134 -1.13 -27.42 -29.00
N GLN A 135 -1.93 -26.79 -28.15
CA GLN A 135 -2.75 -25.64 -28.50
C GLN A 135 -2.06 -24.31 -28.13
N GLY A 136 -2.36 -23.26 -28.88
CA GLY A 136 -1.97 -21.89 -28.51
C GLY A 136 -2.94 -21.31 -27.48
N LEU A 137 -2.45 -20.93 -26.30
CA LEU A 137 -3.25 -20.31 -25.23
C LEU A 137 -2.71 -18.91 -24.93
N SER A 138 -3.61 -17.95 -24.75
CA SER A 138 -3.27 -16.60 -24.29
C SER A 138 -4.17 -16.19 -23.14
N PHE A 139 -3.59 -16.06 -21.95
CA PHE A 139 -4.28 -15.51 -20.77
C PHE A 139 -3.98 -14.03 -20.64
N ARG A 140 -5.02 -13.20 -20.60
CA ARG A 140 -4.93 -11.77 -20.31
C ARG A 140 -6.00 -11.39 -19.31
N MET A 141 -5.60 -10.67 -18.26
CA MET A 141 -6.52 -10.12 -17.28
C MET A 141 -6.29 -8.62 -17.14
N ARG A 142 -7.36 -7.85 -17.06
CA ARG A 142 -7.34 -6.41 -16.77
C ARG A 142 -8.14 -6.18 -15.50
N HIS A 143 -7.62 -5.34 -14.61
CA HIS A 143 -8.25 -5.00 -13.34
C HIS A 143 -8.04 -3.51 -13.06
N LEU A 144 -8.97 -2.93 -12.32
CA LEU A 144 -8.89 -1.57 -11.80
C LEU A 144 -8.79 -1.69 -10.29
N LEU A 145 -7.62 -1.36 -9.74
CA LEU A 145 -7.27 -1.50 -8.33
C LEU A 145 -6.69 -0.17 -7.84
N ASP A 146 -6.84 0.14 -6.55
CA ASP A 146 -6.15 1.28 -5.96
C ASP A 146 -4.65 0.98 -5.81
N GLU A 147 -3.80 1.76 -6.47
CA GLU A 147 -2.33 1.60 -6.47
C GLU A 147 -1.72 1.60 -5.07
N LYS A 148 -2.38 2.24 -4.10
CA LYS A 148 -1.84 2.39 -2.73
C LYS A 148 -2.26 1.28 -1.77
N MET A 149 -3.44 0.72 -1.96
CA MET A 149 -4.09 -0.14 -0.95
C MET A 149 -4.29 -1.57 -1.43
N ASP A 150 -4.48 -1.75 -2.75
CA ASP A 150 -4.74 -3.04 -3.36
C ASP A 150 -3.48 -3.60 -4.00
N ASN A 151 -3.42 -4.92 -4.12
CA ASN A 151 -2.33 -5.57 -4.84
C ASN A 151 -2.78 -6.90 -5.46
N PHE A 152 -2.06 -7.37 -6.47
CA PHE A 152 -2.32 -8.65 -7.12
C PHE A 152 -1.03 -9.39 -7.45
N THR A 153 -1.03 -10.72 -7.31
CA THR A 153 0.08 -11.57 -7.75
C THR A 153 -0.44 -12.59 -8.76
N ASN A 154 0.39 -12.87 -9.76
CA ASN A 154 0.12 -13.89 -10.75
C ASN A 154 1.30 -14.87 -10.76
N LEU A 155 0.97 -16.16 -10.72
CA LEU A 155 1.92 -17.25 -10.84
C LEU A 155 1.45 -18.17 -11.96
N VAL A 156 2.37 -18.49 -12.86
CA VAL A 156 2.19 -19.52 -13.88
C VAL A 156 3.10 -20.68 -13.52
N TYR A 157 2.50 -21.83 -13.22
CA TYR A 157 3.22 -23.06 -12.92
C TYR A 157 3.05 -24.05 -14.07
N GLU A 158 4.16 -24.48 -14.65
CA GLU A 158 4.19 -25.30 -15.85
C GLU A 158 4.64 -26.74 -15.55
N ARG A 159 3.90 -27.71 -16.10
CA ARG A 159 4.28 -29.13 -16.11
C ARG A 159 4.21 -29.67 -17.54
N PRO A 160 4.80 -30.82 -17.88
CA PRO A 160 4.72 -31.35 -19.24
C PRO A 160 3.28 -31.55 -19.74
N SER A 161 2.36 -31.99 -18.87
CA SER A 161 1.00 -32.36 -19.26
C SER A 161 -0.05 -31.24 -19.13
N TYR A 162 0.21 -30.19 -18.34
CA TYR A 162 -0.74 -29.11 -18.08
C TYR A 162 -0.05 -27.83 -17.59
N TYR A 163 -0.78 -26.72 -17.61
CA TYR A 163 -0.45 -25.43 -17.02
C TYR A 163 -1.39 -25.14 -15.84
N MET A 164 -0.86 -24.48 -14.82
CA MET A 164 -1.67 -23.89 -13.76
C MET A 164 -1.42 -22.39 -13.74
N VAL A 165 -2.49 -21.61 -13.80
CA VAL A 165 -2.45 -20.16 -13.70
C VAL A 165 -3.17 -19.78 -12.43
N VAL A 166 -2.45 -19.16 -11.50
CA VAL A 166 -2.97 -18.69 -10.22
C VAL A 166 -2.89 -17.18 -10.21
N THR A 167 -4.01 -16.51 -9.96
CA THR A 167 -4.06 -15.06 -9.77
C THR A 167 -4.73 -14.78 -8.44
N LEU A 168 -4.03 -14.03 -7.59
CA LEU A 168 -4.48 -13.73 -6.24
C LEU A 168 -4.60 -12.23 -6.10
N PHE A 169 -5.80 -11.77 -5.77
CA PHE A 169 -6.13 -10.37 -5.52
C PHE A 169 -6.27 -10.12 -4.03
N LEU A 170 -5.64 -9.04 -3.60
CA LEU A 170 -5.85 -8.44 -2.30
C LEU A 170 -6.55 -7.11 -2.51
N VAL A 171 -7.80 -7.06 -2.08
CA VAL A 171 -8.64 -5.88 -2.20
C VAL A 171 -8.91 -5.33 -0.80
N TYR A 172 -8.60 -4.06 -0.59
CA TYR A 172 -8.85 -3.36 0.64
C TYR A 172 -10.34 -3.29 0.92
N LYS A 173 -10.70 -3.59 2.17
CA LYS A 173 -12.07 -3.46 2.66
C LYS A 173 -12.20 -2.12 3.39
N ASP A 174 -12.96 -1.22 2.80
CA ASP A 174 -13.41 0.02 3.43
C ASP A 174 -14.11 -0.21 4.77
#